data_AF-A0A960GHJ4-F1
#
_entry.id   AF-A0A960GHJ4-F1
#
_cell.length_a   1.000
_cell.length_b   1.000
_cell.length_c   1.000
_cell.angle_alpha   90.00
_cell.angle_beta   90.00
_cell.angle_gamma   90.00
#
_symmetry.space_group_name_H-M   'P 1'
#
loop_
_entity.id
_entity.type
_entity.pdbx_description
1 polymer ?
#
loop_
_entity_poly.entity_id
_entity_poly.type
_entity_poly.pdbx_seq_one_letter_code
_entity_poly.pdbx_strand_id
1 'polypeptide(L)'
;MTKTDRYLQYLAAERASGHMYRALADMTSGQRREALLELASIEDRHAAHWMALLHTAGVQIPEDTGELEPDDAQVLQRARNMGLDAVLGDLEQAERDAQGMYDAEPDALPGMSQDEREHAAVLAGL
;
A
#
# COMPACT_ATOMS: atom_id res chain seq x y z
N MET A 1 18.65 13.45 2.75
CA MET A 1 18.12 12.13 2.34
C MET A 1 18.66 11.82 0.97
N THR A 2 19.35 10.69 0.82
CA THR A 2 19.85 10.24 -0.49
C THR A 2 18.69 9.73 -1.34
N LYS A 3 18.96 9.51 -2.64
CA LYS A 3 18.01 8.87 -3.56
C LYS A 3 17.69 7.43 -3.15
N THR A 4 18.62 6.72 -2.54
CA THR A 4 18.40 5.36 -2.05
C THR A 4 17.62 5.34 -0.73
N ASP A 5 17.81 6.34 0.14
CA ASP A 5 17.04 6.46 1.39
C ASP A 5 15.55 6.67 1.10
N ARG A 6 15.19 7.48 0.10
CA ARG A 6 13.78 7.65 -0.31
C ARG A 6 13.18 6.36 -0.86
N TYR A 7 13.93 5.59 -1.64
CA TYR A 7 13.43 4.34 -2.22
C TYR A 7 13.19 3.28 -1.16
N LEU A 8 13.99 3.27 -0.10
CA LEU A 8 13.72 2.42 1.05
C LEU A 8 12.45 2.83 1.78
N GLN A 9 12.17 4.14 1.89
CA GLN A 9 10.92 4.64 2.46
C GLN A 9 9.71 4.29 1.59
N TYR A 10 9.81 4.49 0.28
CA TYR A 10 8.75 4.10 -0.67
C TYR A 10 8.50 2.60 -0.62
N LEU A 11 9.55 1.78 -0.70
CA LEU A 11 9.43 0.33 -0.57
C LEU A 11 8.76 -0.11 0.74
N ALA A 12 9.09 0.55 1.85
CA ALA A 12 8.45 0.26 3.13
C ALA A 12 6.95 0.62 3.11
N ALA A 13 6.59 1.77 2.53
CA ALA A 13 5.20 2.19 2.36
C ALA A 13 4.41 1.20 1.50
N GLU A 14 4.90 0.85 0.29
CA GLU A 14 4.15 -0.07 -0.59
C GLU A 14 3.98 -1.45 0.06
N ARG A 15 4.99 -1.94 0.79
CA ARG A 15 4.89 -3.21 1.51
C ARG A 15 3.84 -3.15 2.61
N ALA A 16 3.84 -2.09 3.41
CA ALA A 16 2.86 -1.89 4.48
C ALA A 16 1.42 -1.87 3.91
N SER A 17 1.17 -1.06 2.87
CA SER A 17 -0.12 -1.02 2.17
C SER A 17 -0.50 -2.41 1.62
N GLY A 18 0.43 -3.08 0.94
CA GLY A 18 0.21 -4.42 0.38
C GLY A 18 -0.09 -5.49 1.45
N HIS A 19 0.49 -5.39 2.64
CA HIS A 19 0.19 -6.29 3.77
C HIS A 19 -1.18 -5.96 4.36
N MET A 20 -1.47 -4.68 4.57
CA MET A 20 -2.75 -4.20 5.11
C MET A 20 -3.92 -4.67 4.24
N TYR A 21 -3.82 -4.46 2.93
CA TYR A 21 -4.87 -4.87 1.98
C TYR A 21 -5.10 -6.38 1.98
N ARG A 22 -4.04 -7.19 2.00
CA ARG A 22 -4.18 -8.65 2.13
C ARG A 22 -4.83 -9.06 3.46
N ALA A 23 -4.45 -8.40 4.55
CA ALA A 23 -5.00 -8.72 5.87
C ALA A 23 -6.50 -8.39 5.98
N LEU A 24 -6.94 -7.30 5.35
CA LEU A 24 -8.37 -6.96 5.21
C LEU A 24 -9.08 -7.93 4.25
N ALA A 25 -8.42 -8.31 3.14
CA ALA A 25 -8.96 -9.28 2.20
C ALA A 25 -9.23 -10.65 2.86
N ASP A 26 -8.38 -11.07 3.80
CA ASP A 26 -8.50 -12.34 4.52
C ASP A 26 -9.69 -12.44 5.48
N MET A 27 -10.22 -11.30 5.90
CA MET A 27 -11.46 -11.27 6.70
C MET A 27 -12.71 -10.91 5.89
N THR A 28 -12.59 -10.76 4.57
CA THR A 28 -13.69 -10.42 3.66
C THR A 28 -13.92 -11.52 2.62
N SER A 29 -15.00 -11.41 1.84
CA SER A 29 -15.34 -12.38 0.78
C SER A 29 -16.01 -11.69 -0.40
N GLY A 30 -16.11 -12.42 -1.53
CA GLY A 30 -16.71 -11.90 -2.76
C GLY A 30 -15.98 -10.66 -3.31
N GLN A 31 -16.75 -9.74 -3.88
CA GLN A 31 -16.22 -8.56 -4.57
C GLN A 31 -15.30 -7.70 -3.68
N ARG A 32 -15.60 -7.57 -2.38
CA ARG A 32 -14.76 -6.80 -1.45
C ARG A 32 -13.37 -7.42 -1.29
N ARG A 33 -13.31 -8.75 -1.17
CA ARG A 33 -12.02 -9.48 -1.11
C ARG A 33 -11.24 -9.29 -2.41
N GLU A 34 -11.91 -9.42 -3.56
CA GLU A 34 -11.28 -9.28 -4.87
C GLU A 34 -10.67 -7.89 -5.07
N ALA A 35 -11.41 -6.83 -4.74
CA ALA A 35 -10.92 -5.45 -4.84
C ALA A 35 -9.72 -5.17 -3.90
N LEU A 36 -9.76 -5.68 -2.66
CA LEU A 36 -8.63 -5.53 -1.73
C LEU A 36 -7.38 -6.31 -2.22
N LEU A 37 -7.55 -7.49 -2.81
CA LEU A 37 -6.44 -8.22 -3.41
C LEU A 37 -5.89 -7.54 -4.67
N GLU A 38 -6.73 -6.84 -5.43
CA GLU A 38 -6.30 -6.03 -6.56
C GLU A 38 -5.43 -4.85 -6.09
N LEU A 39 -5.85 -4.12 -5.06
CA LEU A 39 -5.02 -3.08 -4.42
C LEU A 39 -3.69 -3.66 -3.95
N ALA A 40 -3.69 -4.78 -3.22
CA ALA A 40 -2.44 -5.43 -2.80
C ALA A 40 -1.52 -5.80 -3.98
N SER A 41 -2.09 -6.23 -5.11
CA SER A 41 -1.32 -6.55 -6.32
C SER A 41 -0.76 -5.31 -7.02
N ILE A 42 -1.41 -4.15 -6.88
CA ILE A 42 -0.89 -2.87 -7.36
C ILE A 42 0.35 -2.50 -6.54
N GLU A 43 0.23 -2.54 -5.21
CA GLU A 43 1.32 -2.28 -4.27
C GLU A 43 2.53 -3.19 -4.50
N ASP A 44 2.30 -4.47 -4.80
CA ASP A 44 3.39 -5.39 -5.13
C ASP A 44 4.19 -4.95 -6.36
N ARG A 45 3.53 -4.39 -7.38
CA ARG A 45 4.20 -3.88 -8.59
C ARG A 45 5.02 -2.64 -8.26
N HIS A 46 4.49 -1.76 -7.42
CA HIS A 46 5.18 -0.57 -6.95
C HIS A 46 6.41 -0.95 -6.11
N ALA A 47 6.25 -1.87 -5.15
CA ALA A 47 7.33 -2.41 -4.33
C ALA A 47 8.42 -3.03 -5.21
N ALA A 48 8.04 -3.85 -6.19
CA ALA A 48 8.98 -4.49 -7.12
C ALA A 48 9.80 -3.46 -7.92
N HIS A 49 9.19 -2.35 -8.30
CA HIS A 49 9.87 -1.24 -8.99
C HIS A 49 10.96 -0.62 -8.10
N TRP A 50 10.62 -0.25 -6.85
CA TRP A 50 11.60 0.31 -5.92
C TRP A 50 12.72 -0.67 -5.57
N MET A 51 12.38 -1.96 -5.41
CA MET A 51 13.37 -3.03 -5.23
C MET A 51 14.34 -3.13 -6.40
N ALA A 52 13.88 -3.00 -7.64
CA ALA A 52 14.73 -3.05 -8.83
C ALA A 52 15.73 -1.89 -8.87
N LEU A 53 15.29 -0.68 -8.51
CA LEU A 53 16.15 0.50 -8.42
C LEU A 53 17.19 0.36 -7.30
N LEU A 54 16.78 -0.10 -6.12
CA LEU A 54 17.67 -0.37 -4.98
C LEU A 54 18.71 -1.44 -5.30
N HIS A 55 18.30 -2.52 -5.98
CA HIS A 55 19.20 -3.57 -6.43
C HIS A 55 20.24 -3.04 -7.41
N THR A 56 19.82 -2.22 -8.39
CA THR A 56 20.72 -1.58 -9.36
C THR A 56 21.73 -0.65 -8.68
N ALA A 57 21.32 0.01 -7.59
CA ALA A 57 22.20 0.85 -6.78
C ALA A 57 23.12 0.07 -5.81
N GLY A 58 23.00 -1.26 -5.74
CA GLY A 58 23.79 -2.11 -4.84
C GLY A 58 23.40 -1.96 -3.36
N VAL A 59 22.20 -1.48 -3.07
CA VAL A 59 21.70 -1.27 -1.71
C VAL A 59 21.17 -2.58 -1.14
N GLN A 60 21.48 -2.86 0.12
CA GLN A 60 20.87 -3.97 0.84
C GLN A 60 19.40 -3.65 1.13
N ILE A 61 18.50 -4.47 0.62
CA ILE A 61 17.06 -4.35 0.83
C ILE A 61 16.69 -5.10 2.12
N PRO A 62 16.04 -4.45 3.10
CA PRO A 62 15.54 -5.13 4.28
C PRO A 62 14.60 -6.29 3.91
N GLU A 63 14.69 -7.38 4.67
CA GLU A 63 13.76 -8.51 4.54
C GLU A 63 12.33 -8.03 4.73
N ASP A 64 11.42 -8.58 3.91
CA ASP A 64 10.00 -8.36 4.11
C ASP A 64 9.49 -9.35 5.17
N THR A 65 9.14 -8.86 6.35
CA THR A 65 8.65 -9.71 7.45
C THR A 65 7.19 -10.12 7.23
N GLY A 66 6.45 -9.44 6.35
CA GLY A 66 5.00 -9.63 6.22
C GLY A 66 4.20 -9.17 7.45
N GLU A 67 4.84 -8.48 8.39
CA GLU A 67 4.21 -8.00 9.62
C GLU A 67 3.55 -6.65 9.38
N LEU A 68 2.33 -6.49 9.90
CA LEU A 68 1.65 -5.20 9.88
C LEU A 68 2.34 -4.21 10.81
N GLU A 69 2.41 -2.96 10.38
CA GLU A 69 2.82 -1.87 11.27
C GLU A 69 1.82 -1.72 12.43
N PRO A 70 2.24 -1.17 13.59
CA PRO A 70 1.37 -1.06 14.76
C PRO A 70 0.05 -0.32 14.53
N ASP A 71 0.04 0.68 13.65
CA ASP A 71 -1.16 1.44 13.33
C ASP A 71 -2.10 0.65 12.41
N ASP A 72 -1.56 -0.07 11.42
CA ASP A 72 -2.32 -0.97 10.57
C ASP A 72 -2.92 -2.14 11.36
N ALA A 73 -2.15 -2.71 12.30
CA ALA A 73 -2.63 -3.75 13.19
C ALA A 73 -3.84 -3.26 14.03
N GLN A 74 -3.83 -1.99 14.46
CA GLN A 74 -4.96 -1.40 15.18
C GLN A 74 -6.19 -1.22 14.28
N VAL A 75 -6.01 -0.74 13.05
CA VAL A 75 -7.10 -0.62 12.07
C VAL A 75 -7.70 -1.98 11.76
N LEU A 76 -6.86 -2.99 11.48
CA LEU A 76 -7.32 -4.36 11.24
C LEU A 76 -8.07 -4.93 12.45
N GLN A 77 -7.61 -4.64 13.67
CA GLN A 77 -8.31 -5.08 14.87
C GLN A 77 -9.69 -4.44 15.01
N ARG A 78 -9.84 -3.15 14.66
CA ARG A 78 -11.16 -2.50 14.59
C ARG A 78 -12.05 -3.15 13.52
N ALA A 79 -11.49 -3.40 12.32
CA ALA A 79 -12.20 -4.06 11.24
C ALA A 79 -12.70 -5.46 11.65
N ARG A 80 -11.86 -6.26 12.31
CA ARG A 80 -12.24 -7.60 12.81
C ARG A 80 -13.37 -7.56 13.84
N ASN A 81 -13.41 -6.53 14.68
CA ASN A 81 -14.40 -6.40 15.74
C ASN A 81 -15.73 -5.81 15.26
N MET A 82 -15.70 -4.90 14.29
CA MET A 82 -16.85 -4.07 13.90
C MET A 82 -17.27 -4.22 12.43
N GLY A 83 -16.50 -4.96 11.63
CA GLY A 83 -16.66 -5.07 10.18
C GLY A 83 -15.79 -4.08 9.40
N LEU A 84 -15.57 -4.36 8.11
CA LEU A 84 -14.78 -3.51 7.21
C LEU A 84 -15.32 -2.07 7.13
N ASP A 85 -16.65 -1.92 7.08
CA ASP A 85 -17.31 -0.61 6.93
C ASP A 85 -16.95 0.37 8.06
N ALA A 86 -16.58 -0.14 9.24
CA ALA A 86 -16.17 0.68 10.39
C ALA A 86 -14.82 1.38 10.19
N VAL A 87 -14.02 0.95 9.20
CA VAL A 87 -12.69 1.51 8.92
C VAL A 87 -12.53 2.04 7.50
N LEU A 88 -13.50 1.82 6.60
CA LEU A 88 -13.41 2.26 5.20
C LEU A 88 -13.18 3.78 5.06
N GLY A 89 -13.85 4.60 5.87
CA GLY A 89 -13.64 6.05 5.84
C GLY A 89 -12.24 6.47 6.28
N ASP A 90 -11.65 5.77 7.25
CA ASP A 90 -10.28 6.03 7.70
C ASP A 90 -9.27 5.64 6.60
N LEU A 91 -9.48 4.47 5.97
CA LEU A 91 -8.63 3.98 4.88
C LEU A 91 -8.72 4.88 3.64
N GLU A 92 -9.93 5.27 3.24
CA GLU A 92 -10.14 6.18 2.12
C GLU A 92 -9.44 7.52 2.36
N GLN A 93 -9.53 8.07 3.57
CA GLN A 93 -8.85 9.33 3.89
C GLN A 93 -7.33 9.18 3.86
N ALA A 94 -6.78 8.07 4.36
CA ALA A 94 -5.35 7.79 4.30
C ALA A 94 -4.85 7.75 2.85
N GLU A 95 -5.56 7.06 1.95
CA GLU A 95 -5.24 7.03 0.52
C GLU A 95 -5.36 8.42 -0.14
N ARG A 96 -6.38 9.20 0.21
CA ARG A 96 -6.51 10.59 -0.29
C ARG A 96 -5.35 11.48 0.14
N ASP A 97 -4.83 11.28 1.34
CA ASP A 97 -3.67 12.02 1.85
C ASP A 97 -2.38 11.59 1.14
N ALA A 98 -2.29 10.32 0.72
CA ALA A 98 -1.15 9.74 0.01
C ALA A 98 -1.17 9.92 -1.52
N GLN A 99 -2.33 10.17 -2.16
CA GLN A 99 -2.53 10.11 -3.62
C GLN A 99 -1.55 10.92 -4.50
N GLY A 100 -0.87 11.92 -3.92
CA GLY A 100 0.10 12.79 -4.61
C GLY A 100 1.56 12.44 -4.34
N MET A 101 1.84 11.37 -3.60
CA MET A 101 3.18 10.99 -3.11
C MET A 101 4.20 10.89 -4.24
N TYR A 102 3.79 10.37 -5.39
CA TYR A 102 4.65 10.14 -6.55
C TYR A 102 4.53 11.17 -7.68
N ASP A 103 3.73 12.24 -7.52
CA ASP A 103 3.49 13.23 -8.59
C ASP A 103 4.77 13.92 -9.09
N ALA A 104 5.73 14.13 -8.20
CA ALA A 104 6.99 14.80 -8.48
C ALA A 104 8.20 13.86 -8.36
N GLU A 105 7.98 12.55 -8.25
CA GLU A 105 9.06 11.57 -8.14
C GLU A 105 9.52 11.15 -9.55
N PRO A 106 10.69 11.62 -10.03
CA PRO A 106 11.13 11.41 -11.41
C PRO A 106 11.42 9.94 -11.75
N ASP A 107 11.65 9.11 -10.73
CA ASP A 107 11.92 7.69 -10.91
C ASP A 107 10.71 6.81 -10.61
N ALA A 108 9.51 7.37 -10.43
CA ALA A 108 8.28 6.59 -10.26
C ALA A 108 8.00 5.73 -11.51
N LEU A 109 7.39 4.56 -11.28
CA LEU A 109 6.95 3.71 -12.38
C LEU A 109 5.89 4.45 -13.23
N PRO A 110 5.91 4.35 -14.57
CA PRO A 110 4.85 4.93 -15.39
C PRO A 110 3.47 4.40 -14.96
N GLY A 111 2.56 5.32 -14.62
CA GLY A 111 1.21 5.00 -14.14
C GLY A 111 1.05 4.95 -12.62
N MET A 112 2.15 4.90 -11.84
CA MET A 112 2.09 4.80 -10.37
C MET A 112 1.30 5.95 -9.73
N SER A 113 1.53 7.21 -10.12
CA SER A 113 0.75 8.35 -9.61
C SER A 113 -0.74 8.30 -9.99
N GLN A 114 -1.10 7.56 -11.06
CA GLN A 114 -2.50 7.33 -11.41
C GLN A 114 -3.09 6.23 -10.54
N ASP A 115 -2.36 5.12 -10.37
CA ASP A 115 -2.72 4.02 -9.47
C ASP A 115 -3.05 4.56 -8.05
N GLU A 116 -2.18 5.40 -7.47
CA GLU A 116 -2.38 6.03 -6.15
C GLU A 116 -3.68 6.85 -6.04
N ARG A 117 -4.07 7.53 -7.12
CA ARG A 117 -5.31 8.33 -7.13
C ARG A 117 -6.55 7.46 -7.22
N GLU A 118 -6.41 6.26 -7.76
CA GLU A 118 -7.50 5.30 -7.93
C GLU A 118 -7.73 4.49 -6.65
N HIS A 119 -6.74 4.33 -5.76
CA HIS A 119 -6.88 3.60 -4.48
C HIS A 119 -8.06 4.09 -3.63
N ALA A 120 -8.13 5.39 -3.36
CA ALA A 120 -9.23 5.98 -2.61
C ALA A 120 -10.60 5.76 -3.28
N ALA A 121 -10.64 5.77 -4.61
CA ALA A 121 -11.87 5.53 -5.36
C ALA A 121 -12.33 4.06 -5.27
N VAL A 122 -11.38 3.11 -5.27
CA VAL A 122 -11.67 1.69 -5.02
C VAL A 122 -12.25 1.51 -3.62
N LEU A 123 -11.62 2.08 -2.60
CA LEU A 123 -12.09 1.99 -1.21
C LEU A 123 -13.47 2.61 -1.00
N ALA A 124 -13.73 3.76 -1.64
CA ALA A 124 -15.05 4.41 -1.60
C ALA A 124 -16.16 3.59 -2.27
N GLY A 125 -15.81 2.62 -3.12
CA GLY A 125 -16.74 1.72 -3.81
C GLY A 125 -17.06 0.41 -3.08
N LEU A 126 -16.39 0.14 -1.94
CA LEU A 126 -16.58 -1.08 -1.13
C LEU A 126 -17.80 -1.01 -0.21
#